data_AF-A0A1G0XIP3-F1
#
_entry.id   AF-A0A1G0XIP3-F1
#
_cell.length_a   1.000
_cell.length_b   1.000
_cell.length_c   1.000
_cell.angle_alpha   90.00
_cell.angle_beta   90.00
_cell.angle_gamma   90.00
#
_symmetry.space_group_name_H-M   'P 1'
#
loop_
_entity.id
_entity.type
_entity.pdbx_description
1 polymer ?
#
loop_
_entity_poly.entity_id
_entity_poly.type
_entity_poly.pdbx_seq_one_letter_code
_entity_poly.pdbx_strand_id
1 'polypeptide(L)'
;MRNIILLSIICLLSFTSNLLSQSLDELELRYDNLRSVVEKDNLILDSLKNILENRAKQIENEKQKPNPDNEKVIKLMAGSVSLSNTIDDHQEELETDTKNLKQLSEMLEVKYSAKIDSLKLLKKSGKENFDKLDGEILLYTEKRLLISPQVDMLSFNPQKILEVDLKKAKTIEEKLLLKEYLSNALAEVNLLLSDVTKQSEEISEALTLQRKTSKFLTETEFDRNVGIDRISRSSTQRTSLEILLSGKDNLTIADQINSYTLLLDQLNIFDKSGGVKTNKFNHKPGTTNLSLKDYSELLKEIRQRLNDYKLILANRIEQSR
;
A
#
# COMPACT_ATOMS: atom_id res chain seq x y z
N MET A 1 -12.80 -4.62 46.24
CA MET A 1 -12.65 -5.30 44.92
C MET A 1 -13.66 -4.82 43.87
N ARG A 2 -14.95 -4.63 44.19
CA ARG A 2 -15.97 -4.16 43.24
C ARG A 2 -15.69 -2.76 42.62
N ASN A 3 -15.03 -1.87 43.36
CA ASN A 3 -14.65 -0.54 42.87
C ASN A 3 -13.40 -0.54 41.98
N ILE A 4 -12.56 -1.58 42.02
CA ILE A 4 -11.36 -1.69 41.18
C ILE A 4 -11.73 -2.26 39.80
N ILE A 5 -12.72 -3.15 39.74
CA ILE A 5 -13.26 -3.69 38.47
C ILE A 5 -14.04 -2.61 37.70
N LEU A 6 -14.72 -1.69 38.40
CA LEU A 6 -15.41 -0.57 37.74
C LEU A 6 -14.42 0.46 37.17
N LEU A 7 -13.27 0.69 37.83
CA LEU A 7 -12.26 1.62 37.35
C LEU A 7 -11.52 1.09 36.10
N SER A 8 -11.26 -0.22 36.02
CA SER A 8 -10.65 -0.83 34.84
C SER A 8 -11.57 -0.85 33.62
N ILE A 9 -12.88 -1.03 33.82
CA ILE A 9 -13.88 -0.94 32.74
C ILE A 9 -14.02 0.50 32.22
N ILE A 10 -13.94 1.52 33.10
CA ILE A 10 -13.98 2.93 32.68
C ILE A 10 -12.70 3.34 31.92
N CYS A 11 -11.52 2.84 32.29
CA CYS A 11 -10.29 3.07 31.52
C CYS A 11 -10.31 2.37 30.15
N LEU A 12 -10.87 1.16 30.05
CA LEU A 12 -11.02 0.45 28.76
C LEU A 12 -12.05 1.12 27.84
N LEU A 13 -13.12 1.69 28.37
CA LEU A 13 -14.10 2.47 27.61
C LEU A 13 -13.60 3.87 27.23
N SER A 14 -12.61 4.41 27.95
CA SER A 14 -11.98 5.70 27.62
C SER A 14 -10.96 5.58 26.47
N PHE A 15 -10.37 4.39 26.27
CA PHE A 15 -9.49 4.13 25.13
C PHE A 15 -10.25 3.95 23.82
N THR A 16 -11.49 3.44 23.84
CA THR A 16 -12.32 3.29 22.63
C THR A 16 -13.08 4.55 22.25
N SER A 17 -13.26 5.51 23.17
CA SER A 17 -13.99 6.76 22.91
C SER A 17 -13.13 7.90 22.36
N ASN A 18 -11.80 7.87 22.54
CA ASN A 18 -10.89 8.80 21.86
C ASN A 18 -10.75 8.54 20.34
N LEU A 19 -11.02 7.31 19.89
CA LEU A 19 -11.05 6.94 18.45
C LEU A 19 -12.19 7.63 17.68
N LEU A 20 -13.27 8.04 18.36
CA LEU A 20 -14.45 8.62 17.74
C LEU A 20 -14.45 10.16 17.72
N SER A 21 -13.62 10.81 18.55
CA SER A 21 -13.65 12.27 18.76
C SER A 21 -12.78 13.09 17.80
N GLN A 22 -11.78 12.49 17.15
CA GLN A 22 -10.96 13.23 16.18
C GLN A 22 -11.76 13.46 14.91
N SER A 23 -11.73 14.70 14.43
CA SER A 23 -12.35 15.05 13.15
C SER A 23 -11.61 14.36 12.00
N LEU A 24 -12.32 14.10 10.91
CA LEU A 24 -11.71 13.48 9.73
C LEU A 24 -10.54 14.34 9.20
N ASP A 25 -10.73 15.66 9.17
CA ASP A 25 -9.74 16.62 8.68
C ASP A 25 -8.47 16.63 9.55
N GLU A 26 -8.59 16.52 10.88
CA GLU A 26 -7.44 16.41 11.77
C GLU A 26 -6.66 15.11 11.57
N LEU A 27 -7.36 14.00 11.31
CA LEU A 27 -6.73 12.71 11.01
C LEU A 27 -6.00 12.74 9.67
N GLU A 28 -6.61 13.33 8.65
CA GLU A 28 -6.00 13.53 7.32
C GLU A 28 -4.72 14.35 7.44
N LEU A 29 -4.78 15.51 8.11
CA LEU A 29 -3.61 16.37 8.31
C LEU A 29 -2.48 15.66 9.06
N ARG A 30 -2.83 14.89 10.10
CA ARG A 30 -1.83 14.14 10.87
C ARG A 30 -1.19 13.03 10.05
N TYR A 31 -1.98 12.33 9.24
CA TYR A 31 -1.49 11.29 8.34
C TYR A 31 -0.53 11.86 7.30
N ASP A 32 -0.90 12.96 6.64
CA ASP A 32 -0.06 13.59 5.61
C ASP A 32 1.26 14.11 6.18
N ASN A 33 1.22 14.73 7.36
CA ASN A 33 2.43 15.18 8.04
C ASN A 33 3.36 14.01 8.40
N LEU A 34 2.82 12.93 8.99
CA LEU A 34 3.62 11.78 9.38
C LEU A 34 4.15 11.03 8.16
N ARG A 35 3.37 10.90 7.10
CA ARG A 35 3.81 10.32 5.82
C ARG A 35 5.00 11.08 5.27
N SER A 36 4.94 12.42 5.25
CA SER A 36 6.04 13.25 4.77
C SER A 36 7.32 13.09 5.61
N VAL A 37 7.18 12.90 6.93
CA VAL A 37 8.31 12.61 7.82
C VAL A 37 8.93 11.26 7.47
N VAL A 38 8.13 10.20 7.38
CA VAL A 38 8.58 8.85 7.00
C VAL A 38 9.27 8.83 5.63
N GLU A 39 8.72 9.52 4.64
CA GLU A 39 9.35 9.63 3.31
C GLU A 39 10.72 10.32 3.37
N LYS A 40 10.82 11.42 4.13
CA LYS A 40 12.07 12.15 4.29
C LYS A 40 13.12 11.33 5.05
N ASP A 41 12.73 10.64 6.10
CA ASP A 41 13.64 9.86 6.93
C ASP A 41 14.15 8.61 6.20
N ASN A 42 13.32 7.99 5.35
CA ASN A 42 13.77 6.95 4.41
C ASN A 42 14.88 7.47 3.48
N LEU A 43 14.73 8.67 2.89
CA LEU A 43 15.74 9.26 2.02
C LEU A 43 17.06 9.56 2.76
N ILE A 44 16.96 10.02 4.01
CA ILE A 44 18.12 10.23 4.87
C ILE A 44 18.82 8.90 5.15
N LEU A 45 18.06 7.87 5.53
CA LEU A 45 18.58 6.55 5.83
C LEU A 45 19.30 5.93 4.63
N ASP A 46 18.72 6.02 3.43
CA ASP A 46 19.34 5.54 2.19
C ASP A 46 20.64 6.29 1.87
N SER A 47 20.66 7.61 2.08
CA SER A 47 21.87 8.42 1.96
C SER A 47 22.96 7.96 2.93
N LEU A 48 22.62 7.74 4.21
CA LEU A 48 23.56 7.28 5.22
C LEU A 48 24.11 5.88 4.90
N LYS A 49 23.25 4.96 4.46
CA LYS A 49 23.65 3.61 4.01
C LYS A 49 24.61 3.68 2.82
N ASN A 50 24.34 4.53 1.85
CA ASN A 50 25.24 4.76 0.70
C ASN A 50 26.60 5.33 1.14
N ILE A 51 26.62 6.26 2.09
CA ILE A 51 27.87 6.79 2.65
C ILE A 51 28.65 5.69 3.37
N LEU A 52 27.98 4.84 4.15
CA LEU A 52 28.60 3.72 4.86
C LEU A 52 29.21 2.70 3.88
N GLU A 53 28.47 2.34 2.82
CA GLU A 53 28.97 1.44 1.78
C GLU A 53 30.20 2.01 1.07
N ASN A 54 30.19 3.31 0.76
CA ASN A 54 31.33 3.99 0.17
C ASN A 54 32.54 4.01 1.11
N ARG A 55 32.34 4.22 2.42
CA ARG A 55 33.42 4.12 3.41
C ARG A 55 33.97 2.71 3.52
N ALA A 56 33.12 1.69 3.49
CA ALA A 56 33.57 0.29 3.48
C ALA A 56 34.46 -0.01 2.27
N LYS A 57 34.07 0.46 1.08
CA LYS A 57 34.89 0.37 -0.14
C LYS A 57 36.22 1.11 0.00
N GLN A 58 36.24 2.30 0.60
CA GLN A 58 37.48 3.06 0.84
C GLN A 58 38.42 2.35 1.80
N ILE A 59 37.89 1.76 2.88
CA ILE A 59 38.67 0.96 3.84
C ILE A 59 39.31 -0.24 3.12
N GLU A 60 38.52 -0.96 2.34
CA GLU A 60 39.00 -2.14 1.62
C GLU A 60 40.07 -1.78 0.59
N ASN A 61 39.83 -0.71 -0.19
CA ASN A 61 40.81 -0.21 -1.16
C ASN A 61 42.12 0.26 -0.51
N GLU A 62 42.07 0.86 0.68
CA GLU A 62 43.27 1.29 1.41
C GLU A 62 44.07 0.10 1.96
N LYS A 63 43.38 -0.94 2.47
CA LYS A 63 44.01 -2.18 2.94
C LYS A 63 44.70 -2.97 1.85
N GLN A 64 44.21 -2.89 0.61
CA GLN A 64 44.76 -3.60 -0.55
C GLN A 64 45.98 -2.90 -1.18
N LYS A 65 46.37 -1.70 -0.72
CA LYS A 65 47.54 -1.01 -1.26
C LYS A 65 48.84 -1.70 -0.86
N PRO A 66 49.91 -1.58 -1.67
CA PRO A 66 51.24 -2.12 -1.32
C PRO A 66 51.82 -1.59 -0.01
N ASN A 67 51.41 -0.37 0.40
CA ASN A 67 51.81 0.24 1.67
C ASN A 67 50.58 0.94 2.29
N PRO A 68 49.75 0.21 3.06
CA PRO A 68 48.50 0.73 3.61
C PRO A 68 48.73 1.85 4.64
N ASP A 69 47.93 2.91 4.58
CA ASP A 69 47.88 3.93 5.63
C ASP A 69 46.96 3.47 6.77
N ASN A 70 47.56 2.84 7.78
CA ASN A 70 46.84 2.32 8.94
C ASN A 70 46.12 3.41 9.75
N GLU A 71 46.65 4.64 9.82
CA GLU A 71 46.01 5.72 10.56
C GLU A 71 44.73 6.16 9.85
N LYS A 72 44.78 6.28 8.52
CA LYS A 72 43.61 6.55 7.69
C LYS A 72 42.56 5.45 7.81
N VAL A 73 42.97 4.19 7.79
CA VAL A 73 42.07 3.04 7.99
C VAL A 73 41.36 3.12 9.36
N ILE A 74 42.10 3.39 10.44
CA ILE A 74 41.51 3.54 11.79
C ILE A 74 40.52 4.69 11.84
N LYS A 75 40.86 5.86 11.27
CA LYS A 75 39.96 7.02 11.20
C LYS A 75 38.67 6.71 10.43
N LEU A 76 38.79 6.03 9.29
CA LEU A 76 37.63 5.60 8.50
C LEU A 76 36.76 4.60 9.27
N MET A 77 37.36 3.61 9.94
CA MET A 77 36.62 2.64 10.75
C MET A 77 35.87 3.32 11.91
N ALA A 78 36.54 4.19 12.67
CA ALA A 78 35.90 4.93 13.77
C ALA A 78 34.73 5.79 13.27
N GLY A 79 34.91 6.48 12.13
CA GLY A 79 33.83 7.21 11.47
C GLY A 79 32.69 6.30 11.01
N SER A 80 32.98 5.10 10.52
CA SER A 80 31.96 4.12 10.11
C SER A 80 31.16 3.57 11.29
N VAL A 81 31.79 3.36 12.45
CA VAL A 81 31.07 2.96 13.68
C VAL A 81 30.10 4.05 14.11
N SER A 82 30.55 5.30 14.18
CA SER A 82 29.65 6.42 14.50
C SER A 82 28.50 6.55 13.51
N LEU A 83 28.77 6.36 12.21
CA LEU A 83 27.74 6.39 11.17
C LEU A 83 26.76 5.22 11.29
N SER A 84 27.24 4.02 11.65
CA SER A 84 26.39 2.85 11.89
C SER A 84 25.44 3.09 13.05
N ASN A 85 25.91 3.65 14.17
CA ASN A 85 25.04 3.97 15.30
C ASN A 85 23.95 4.98 14.91
N THR A 86 24.31 6.02 14.13
CA THR A 86 23.32 6.99 13.62
C THR A 86 22.31 6.34 12.66
N ILE A 87 22.73 5.35 11.87
CA ILE A 87 21.83 4.55 11.03
C ILE A 87 20.87 3.75 11.91
N ASP A 88 21.37 3.08 12.95
CA ASP A 88 20.55 2.27 13.87
C ASP A 88 19.52 3.15 14.59
N ASP A 89 19.93 4.31 15.12
CA ASP A 89 19.04 5.27 15.78
C ASP A 89 17.91 5.74 14.82
N HIS A 90 18.26 6.11 13.58
CA HIS A 90 17.27 6.50 12.57
C HIS A 90 16.36 5.35 12.14
N GLN A 91 16.84 4.10 12.15
CA GLN A 91 16.00 2.93 11.85
C GLN A 91 14.95 2.72 12.93
N GLU A 92 15.31 2.85 14.21
CA GLU A 92 14.36 2.69 15.32
C GLU A 92 13.27 3.78 15.30
N GLU A 93 13.65 5.04 15.03
CA GLU A 93 12.71 6.14 14.85
C GLU A 93 11.77 5.89 13.66
N LEU A 94 12.33 5.49 12.51
CA LEU A 94 11.56 5.20 11.31
C LEU A 94 10.58 4.04 11.49
N GLU A 95 10.98 2.97 12.19
CA GLU A 95 10.09 1.85 12.53
C GLU A 95 8.92 2.32 13.40
N THR A 96 9.20 3.18 14.38
CA THR A 96 8.18 3.77 15.26
C THR A 96 7.19 4.62 14.47
N ASP A 97 7.68 5.50 13.60
CA ASP A 97 6.85 6.38 12.79
C ASP A 97 6.04 5.62 11.73
N THR A 98 6.64 4.59 11.12
CA THR A 98 5.93 3.69 10.19
C THR A 98 4.78 2.97 10.88
N LYS A 99 4.99 2.50 12.12
CA LYS A 99 3.93 1.87 12.91
C LYS A 99 2.81 2.86 13.26
N ASN A 100 3.17 4.08 13.65
CA ASN A 100 2.19 5.14 13.93
C ASN A 100 1.40 5.52 12.67
N LEU A 101 2.05 5.57 11.51
CA LEU A 101 1.42 5.85 10.22
C LEU A 101 0.41 4.77 9.86
N LYS A 102 0.76 3.49 10.08
CA LYS A 102 -0.16 2.36 9.89
C LYS A 102 -1.41 2.45 10.78
N GLN A 103 -1.25 2.83 12.05
CA GLN A 103 -2.39 3.03 12.94
C GLN A 103 -3.30 4.17 12.45
N LEU A 104 -2.72 5.27 11.97
CA LEU A 104 -3.49 6.38 11.41
C LEU A 104 -4.21 5.99 10.12
N SER A 105 -3.60 5.19 9.23
CA SER A 105 -4.28 4.68 8.04
C SER A 105 -5.45 3.79 8.40
N GLU A 106 -5.32 2.90 9.39
CA GLU A 106 -6.42 2.04 9.85
C GLU A 106 -7.59 2.88 10.40
N MET A 107 -7.29 3.93 11.18
CA MET A 107 -8.30 4.87 11.69
C MET A 107 -9.03 5.60 10.56
N LEU A 108 -8.29 6.11 9.57
CA LEU A 108 -8.87 6.78 8.41
C LEU A 108 -9.69 5.82 7.54
N GLU A 109 -9.26 4.57 7.35
CA GLU A 109 -10.00 3.55 6.60
C GLU A 109 -11.40 3.34 7.20
N VAL A 110 -11.47 3.22 8.53
CA VAL A 110 -12.75 3.08 9.25
C VAL A 110 -13.63 4.30 9.04
N LYS A 111 -13.09 5.52 9.15
CA LYS A 111 -13.85 6.76 9.00
C LYS A 111 -14.34 6.96 7.56
N TYR A 112 -13.51 6.72 6.56
CA TYR A 112 -13.91 6.78 5.16
C TYR A 112 -14.97 5.73 4.82
N SER A 113 -14.82 4.51 5.32
CA SER A 113 -15.82 3.45 5.10
C SER A 113 -17.18 3.82 5.68
N ALA A 114 -17.21 4.33 6.92
CA ALA A 114 -18.45 4.81 7.54
C ALA A 114 -19.09 5.97 6.75
N LYS A 115 -18.27 6.88 6.21
CA LYS A 115 -18.74 8.00 5.38
C LYS A 115 -19.33 7.50 4.05
N ILE A 116 -18.63 6.60 3.37
CA ILE A 116 -19.08 5.97 2.12
C ILE A 116 -20.40 5.22 2.35
N ASP A 117 -20.49 4.41 3.41
CA ASP A 117 -21.72 3.66 3.73
C ASP A 117 -22.90 4.58 4.04
N SER A 118 -22.65 5.67 4.76
CA SER A 118 -23.66 6.71 5.03
C SER A 118 -24.17 7.34 3.72
N LEU A 119 -23.27 7.70 2.80
CA LEU A 119 -23.61 8.27 1.50
C LEU A 119 -24.37 7.26 0.62
N LYS A 120 -23.95 5.98 0.61
CA LYS A 120 -24.65 4.89 -0.08
C LYS A 120 -26.05 4.67 0.49
N LEU A 121 -26.24 4.79 1.80
CA LEU A 121 -27.55 4.67 2.45
C LEU A 121 -28.45 5.86 2.12
N LEU A 122 -27.91 7.08 2.17
CA LEU A 122 -28.61 8.30 1.72
C LEU A 122 -29.07 8.17 0.27
N LYS A 123 -28.20 7.65 -0.61
CA LYS A 123 -28.53 7.36 -2.00
C LYS A 123 -29.69 6.37 -2.12
N LYS A 124 -29.64 5.26 -1.37
CA LYS A 124 -30.72 4.26 -1.35
C LYS A 124 -32.04 4.81 -0.77
N SER A 125 -31.97 5.80 0.11
CA SER A 125 -33.16 6.42 0.73
C SER A 125 -33.95 7.34 -0.20
N GLY A 126 -33.49 7.55 -1.45
CA GLY A 126 -34.24 8.26 -2.49
C GLY A 126 -34.25 9.78 -2.38
N LYS A 127 -33.32 10.38 -1.61
CA LYS A 127 -33.15 11.85 -1.58
C LYS A 127 -32.61 12.35 -2.92
N GLU A 128 -33.12 13.50 -3.39
CA GLU A 128 -32.67 14.17 -4.62
C GLU A 128 -31.16 14.52 -4.55
N ASN A 129 -30.48 14.53 -5.71
CA ASN A 129 -29.03 14.70 -5.95
C ASN A 129 -28.17 13.42 -5.99
N PHE A 130 -28.60 12.39 -6.73
CA PHE A 130 -27.83 11.17 -6.95
C PHE A 130 -26.41 11.41 -7.50
N ASP A 131 -26.25 12.32 -8.46
CA ASP A 131 -24.95 12.58 -9.08
C ASP A 131 -23.97 13.25 -8.13
N LYS A 132 -24.46 14.15 -7.28
CA LYS A 132 -23.65 14.76 -6.22
C LYS A 132 -23.20 13.72 -5.20
N LEU A 133 -24.10 12.81 -4.82
CA LEU A 133 -23.77 11.69 -3.94
C LEU A 133 -22.74 10.75 -4.59
N ASP A 134 -22.84 10.49 -5.90
CA ASP A 134 -21.85 9.69 -6.62
C ASP A 134 -20.47 10.34 -6.67
N GLY A 135 -20.40 11.67 -6.83
CA GLY A 135 -19.16 12.44 -6.71
C GLY A 135 -18.55 12.37 -5.30
N GLU A 136 -19.36 12.53 -4.24
CA GLU A 136 -18.87 12.42 -2.86
C GLU A 136 -18.43 10.99 -2.50
N ILE A 137 -19.16 9.96 -2.95
CA ILE A 137 -18.76 8.57 -2.78
C ILE A 137 -17.42 8.33 -3.47
N LEU A 138 -17.26 8.78 -4.72
CA LEU A 138 -16.01 8.66 -5.46
C LEU A 138 -14.85 9.30 -4.70
N LEU A 139 -15.02 10.55 -4.22
CA LEU A 139 -13.98 11.27 -3.47
C LEU A 139 -13.49 10.47 -2.26
N TYR A 140 -14.41 9.94 -1.44
CA TYR A 140 -14.02 9.19 -0.25
C TYR A 140 -13.47 7.79 -0.59
N THR A 141 -13.91 7.18 -1.68
CA THR A 141 -13.31 5.94 -2.19
C THR A 141 -11.86 6.19 -2.65
N GLU A 142 -11.59 7.29 -3.36
CA GLU A 142 -10.24 7.67 -3.78
C GLU A 142 -9.33 7.94 -2.58
N LYS A 143 -9.81 8.73 -1.60
CA LYS A 143 -9.08 8.97 -0.35
C LYS A 143 -8.76 7.68 0.41
N ARG A 144 -9.71 6.72 0.46
CA ARG A 144 -9.48 5.41 1.09
C ARG A 144 -8.46 4.57 0.33
N LEU A 145 -8.49 4.62 -1.01
CA LEU A 145 -7.48 3.96 -1.83
C LEU A 145 -6.09 4.52 -1.52
N LEU A 146 -5.89 5.84 -1.41
CA LEU A 146 -4.57 6.43 -1.14
C LEU A 146 -3.92 6.00 0.18
N ILE A 147 -4.71 5.66 1.19
CA ILE A 147 -4.23 5.24 2.51
C ILE A 147 -4.23 3.71 2.69
N SER A 148 -4.67 2.95 1.69
CA SER A 148 -4.74 1.49 1.79
C SER A 148 -3.36 0.92 2.11
N PRO A 149 -3.30 -0.14 2.95
CA PRO A 149 -2.02 -0.69 3.36
C PRO A 149 -1.22 -1.16 2.15
N GLN A 150 0.09 -0.92 2.20
CA GLN A 150 1.02 -1.56 1.27
C GLN A 150 1.00 -3.07 1.50
N VAL A 151 1.27 -3.82 0.43
CA VAL A 151 1.35 -5.26 0.54
C VAL A 151 2.77 -5.70 0.83
N ASP A 152 2.89 -6.50 1.89
CA ASP A 152 4.15 -7.07 2.30
C ASP A 152 4.66 -8.10 1.26
N MET A 153 5.98 -8.23 1.19
CA MET A 153 6.61 -9.32 0.45
C MET A 153 6.24 -10.67 1.05
N LEU A 154 6.24 -11.71 0.21
CA LEU A 154 5.96 -13.07 0.64
C LEU A 154 7.03 -13.53 1.65
N SER A 155 6.59 -14.07 2.77
CA SER A 155 7.47 -14.65 3.79
C SER A 155 8.17 -15.92 3.30
N PHE A 156 7.61 -16.57 2.27
CA PHE A 156 8.14 -17.77 1.64
C PHE A 156 8.80 -17.48 0.29
N ASN A 157 9.80 -18.28 -0.07
CA ASN A 157 10.37 -18.27 -1.42
C ASN A 157 9.47 -19.06 -2.39
N PRO A 158 8.86 -18.41 -3.40
CA PRO A 158 7.92 -19.07 -4.28
C PRO A 158 8.55 -20.12 -5.21
N GLN A 159 9.86 -20.04 -5.49
CA GLN A 159 10.59 -21.06 -6.26
C GLN A 159 10.78 -22.34 -5.45
N LYS A 160 11.05 -22.22 -4.14
CA LYS A 160 11.19 -23.38 -3.25
C LYS A 160 9.92 -24.23 -3.23
N ILE A 161 8.73 -23.62 -3.29
CA ILE A 161 7.46 -24.37 -3.35
C ILE A 161 7.42 -25.35 -4.52
N LEU A 162 8.00 -24.99 -5.67
CA LEU A 162 8.03 -25.87 -6.85
C LEU A 162 8.96 -27.07 -6.66
N GLU A 163 9.99 -26.92 -5.84
CA GLU A 163 11.01 -27.94 -5.58
C GLU A 163 10.59 -28.90 -4.47
N VAL A 164 9.71 -28.47 -3.55
CA VAL A 164 9.24 -29.30 -2.44
C VAL A 164 8.43 -30.49 -2.95
N ASP A 165 8.88 -31.69 -2.58
CA ASP A 165 8.19 -32.95 -2.83
C ASP A 165 8.14 -33.76 -1.54
N LEU A 166 6.95 -33.82 -0.94
CA LEU A 166 6.72 -34.49 0.34
C LEU A 166 6.93 -36.02 0.28
N LYS A 167 7.01 -36.61 -0.93
CA LYS A 167 7.31 -38.04 -1.12
C LYS A 167 8.81 -38.33 -1.10
N LYS A 168 9.65 -37.31 -1.32
CA LYS A 168 11.12 -37.43 -1.34
C LYS A 168 11.77 -37.08 0.00
N ALA A 169 11.00 -36.68 1.00
CA ALA A 169 11.48 -36.42 2.35
C ALA A 169 12.12 -37.68 2.95
N LYS A 170 13.32 -37.55 3.50
CA LYS A 170 14.13 -38.66 4.03
C LYS A 170 13.69 -39.06 5.43
N THR A 171 13.16 -38.12 6.22
CA THR A 171 12.70 -38.36 7.59
C THR A 171 11.28 -37.86 7.83
N ILE A 172 10.67 -38.36 8.91
CA ILE A 172 9.30 -37.96 9.32
C ILE A 172 9.32 -36.48 9.74
N GLU A 173 10.37 -36.05 10.44
CA GLU A 173 10.56 -34.67 10.88
C GLU A 173 10.71 -33.72 9.69
N GLU A 174 11.50 -34.09 8.68
CA GLU A 174 11.64 -33.31 7.43
C GLU A 174 10.29 -33.19 6.72
N LYS A 175 9.52 -34.29 6.64
CA LYS A 175 8.19 -34.28 6.03
C LYS A 175 7.21 -33.37 6.79
N LEU A 176 7.27 -33.34 8.13
CA LEU A 176 6.44 -32.47 8.95
C LEU A 176 6.79 -31.00 8.74
N LEU A 177 8.08 -30.65 8.76
CA LEU A 177 8.55 -29.28 8.53
C LEU A 177 8.16 -28.76 7.14
N LEU A 178 8.33 -29.58 6.10
CA LEU A 178 7.92 -29.22 4.74
C LEU A 178 6.41 -29.04 4.62
N LYS A 179 5.61 -29.85 5.33
CA LYS A 179 4.16 -29.72 5.35
C LYS A 179 3.71 -28.44 6.08
N GLU A 180 4.35 -28.10 7.18
CA GLU A 180 4.11 -26.85 7.91
C GLU A 180 4.46 -25.64 7.03
N TYR A 181 5.62 -25.67 6.38
CA TYR A 181 6.04 -24.64 5.43
C TYR A 181 5.02 -24.41 4.31
N LEU A 182 4.55 -25.49 3.65
CA LEU A 182 3.54 -25.39 2.59
C LEU A 182 2.18 -24.91 3.13
N SER A 183 1.80 -25.32 4.34
CA SER A 183 0.53 -24.91 4.96
C SER A 183 0.53 -23.43 5.33
N ASN A 184 1.64 -22.93 5.87
CA ASN A 184 1.83 -21.52 6.19
C ASN A 184 1.82 -20.66 4.92
N ALA A 185 2.54 -21.10 3.87
CA ALA A 185 2.51 -20.44 2.56
C ALA A 185 1.08 -20.40 1.97
N LEU A 186 0.31 -21.47 2.10
CA LEU A 186 -1.09 -21.51 1.63
C LEU A 186 -1.97 -20.53 2.43
N ALA A 187 -1.79 -20.45 3.75
CA ALA A 187 -2.52 -19.50 4.58
C ALA A 187 -2.22 -18.05 4.17
N GLU A 188 -0.94 -17.72 3.97
CA GLU A 188 -0.49 -16.40 3.52
C GLU A 188 -1.06 -16.04 2.12
N VAL A 189 -0.99 -16.96 1.15
CA VAL A 189 -1.60 -16.76 -0.18
C VAL A 189 -3.10 -16.51 -0.11
N ASN A 190 -3.82 -17.20 0.78
CA ASN A 190 -5.27 -16.98 0.95
C ASN A 190 -5.58 -15.60 1.54
N LEU A 191 -4.79 -15.12 2.50
CA LEU A 191 -4.93 -13.77 3.05
C LEU A 191 -4.70 -12.71 1.96
N LEU A 192 -3.58 -12.82 1.23
CA LEU A 192 -3.26 -11.91 0.13
C LEU A 192 -4.31 -11.92 -0.98
N LEU A 193 -4.87 -13.09 -1.32
CA LEU A 193 -5.97 -13.19 -2.28
C LEU A 193 -7.21 -12.44 -1.83
N SER A 194 -7.55 -12.52 -0.53
CA SER A 194 -8.67 -11.79 0.04
C SER A 194 -8.47 -10.28 -0.10
N ASP A 195 -7.29 -9.79 0.28
CA ASP A 195 -6.96 -8.36 0.27
C ASP A 195 -6.93 -7.80 -1.16
N VAL A 196 -6.26 -8.49 -2.09
CA VAL A 196 -6.22 -8.12 -3.52
C VAL A 196 -7.62 -8.13 -4.12
N THR A 197 -8.48 -9.06 -3.72
CA THR A 197 -9.87 -9.12 -4.21
C THR A 197 -10.67 -7.92 -3.72
N LYS A 198 -10.61 -7.61 -2.42
CA LYS A 198 -11.26 -6.42 -1.84
C LYS A 198 -10.83 -5.15 -2.56
N GLN A 199 -9.52 -4.93 -2.73
CA GLN A 199 -9.01 -3.76 -3.44
C GLN A 199 -9.42 -3.71 -4.91
N SER A 200 -9.41 -4.86 -5.61
CA SER A 200 -9.87 -4.94 -7.00
C SER A 200 -11.35 -4.56 -7.15
N GLU A 201 -12.19 -4.89 -6.18
CA GLU A 201 -13.61 -4.50 -6.16
C GLU A 201 -13.76 -3.00 -5.93
N GLU A 202 -13.01 -2.44 -4.99
CA GLU A 202 -13.02 -0.99 -4.69
C GLU A 202 -12.60 -0.15 -5.91
N ILE A 203 -11.53 -0.54 -6.60
CA ILE A 203 -11.08 0.15 -7.82
C ILE A 203 -12.13 0.02 -8.94
N SER A 204 -12.77 -1.14 -9.08
CA SER A 204 -13.83 -1.34 -10.06
C SER A 204 -15.05 -0.46 -9.78
N GLU A 205 -15.41 -0.29 -8.51
CA GLU A 205 -16.45 0.64 -8.08
C GLU A 205 -16.06 2.10 -8.38
N ALA A 206 -14.82 2.50 -8.05
CA ALA A 206 -14.28 3.83 -8.33
C ALA A 206 -14.30 4.14 -9.84
N LEU A 207 -13.82 3.22 -10.68
CA LEU A 207 -13.86 3.36 -12.15
C LEU A 207 -15.30 3.50 -12.68
N THR A 208 -16.25 2.79 -12.07
CA THR A 208 -17.66 2.89 -12.44
C THR A 208 -18.24 4.25 -12.07
N LEU A 209 -17.95 4.74 -10.86
CA LEU A 209 -18.36 6.06 -10.41
C LEU A 209 -17.74 7.17 -11.26
N GLN A 210 -16.44 7.07 -11.54
CA GLN A 210 -15.72 8.00 -12.42
C GLN A 210 -16.38 8.11 -13.80
N ARG A 211 -16.76 6.99 -14.42
CA ARG A 211 -17.49 6.98 -15.70
C ARG A 211 -18.85 7.66 -15.60
N LYS A 212 -19.61 7.41 -14.53
CA LYS A 212 -20.92 8.02 -14.30
C LYS A 212 -20.82 9.53 -14.10
N THR A 213 -19.91 9.98 -13.23
CA THR A 213 -19.66 11.40 -12.98
C THR A 213 -19.18 12.11 -14.24
N SER A 214 -18.28 11.50 -15.02
CA SER A 214 -17.83 12.06 -16.29
C SER A 214 -18.98 12.23 -17.30
N LYS A 215 -19.85 11.21 -17.41
CA LYS A 215 -21.03 11.26 -18.28
C LYS A 215 -21.99 12.38 -17.87
N PHE A 216 -22.26 12.54 -16.58
CA PHE A 216 -23.10 13.63 -16.07
C PHE A 216 -22.54 15.02 -16.41
N LEU A 217 -21.23 15.22 -16.26
CA LEU A 217 -20.59 16.49 -16.61
C LEU A 217 -20.73 16.79 -18.10
N THR A 218 -20.51 15.80 -18.95
CA THR A 218 -20.73 15.98 -20.39
C THR A 218 -22.19 16.32 -20.70
N GLU A 219 -23.16 15.65 -20.09
CA GLU A 219 -24.59 15.89 -20.35
C GLU A 219 -25.04 17.28 -19.86
N THR A 220 -24.53 17.75 -18.72
CA THR A 220 -24.83 19.09 -18.19
C THR A 220 -24.12 20.23 -18.92
N GLU A 221 -22.97 19.97 -19.56
CA GLU A 221 -22.29 20.93 -20.44
C GLU A 221 -23.00 21.10 -21.79
N PHE A 222 -23.65 20.05 -22.32
CA PHE A 222 -24.43 20.13 -23.56
C PHE A 222 -25.73 20.93 -23.42
N ASP A 223 -26.33 21.01 -22.23
CA ASP A 223 -27.50 21.86 -21.95
C ASP A 223 -27.19 23.37 -21.89
N ARG A 224 -25.91 23.77 -21.98
CA ARG A 224 -25.49 25.19 -22.00
C ARG A 224 -25.30 25.78 -23.41
N ASN A 225 -25.66 25.05 -24.47
CA ASN A 225 -25.69 25.58 -25.84
C ASN A 225 -27.08 26.13 -26.23
N VAL A 226 -27.70 26.93 -25.36
CA VAL A 226 -28.74 27.89 -25.74
C VAL A 226 -28.22 29.27 -25.36
N GLY A 227 -27.95 30.09 -26.37
CA GLY A 227 -27.15 31.30 -26.24
C GLY A 227 -27.80 32.47 -25.49
N ILE A 228 -27.03 33.57 -25.53
CA ILE A 228 -27.39 34.99 -25.33
C ILE A 228 -26.89 35.61 -24.00
N ASP A 229 -25.90 36.49 -24.19
CA ASP A 229 -25.55 37.73 -23.49
C ASP A 229 -25.33 37.80 -21.98
N ARG A 230 -24.09 38.20 -21.65
CA ARG A 230 -23.70 39.22 -20.65
C ARG A 230 -24.76 39.57 -19.59
N ILE A 231 -24.70 38.91 -18.44
CA ILE A 231 -25.19 39.47 -17.19
C ILE A 231 -24.11 39.31 -16.11
N SER A 232 -23.38 40.39 -15.85
CA SER A 232 -22.69 40.60 -14.57
C SER A 232 -23.74 40.64 -13.46
N ARG A 233 -23.70 39.70 -12.52
CA ARG A 233 -24.26 39.88 -11.16
C ARG A 233 -23.67 38.89 -10.14
N SER A 234 -23.00 39.50 -9.14
CA SER A 234 -22.79 39.09 -7.74
C SER A 234 -22.11 37.75 -7.41
N SER A 235 -20.79 37.82 -7.23
CA SER A 235 -19.93 37.40 -6.10
C SER A 235 -20.37 36.40 -5.00
N THR A 236 -21.41 35.58 -5.16
CA THR A 236 -21.77 34.53 -4.18
C THR A 236 -21.93 33.14 -4.80
N GLN A 237 -21.62 32.98 -6.09
CA GLN A 237 -21.38 31.70 -6.74
C GLN A 237 -19.88 31.58 -7.07
N ARG A 238 -19.06 31.50 -6.01
CA ARG A 238 -17.69 31.00 -6.14
C ARG A 238 -17.79 29.54 -6.54
N THR A 239 -17.49 29.28 -7.81
CA THR A 239 -16.59 28.18 -8.20
C THR A 239 -16.94 26.81 -7.60
N SER A 240 -18.07 26.23 -8.03
CA SER A 240 -18.17 24.77 -8.18
C SER A 240 -17.45 24.28 -9.47
N LEU A 241 -16.67 25.18 -10.08
CA LEU A 241 -15.75 24.99 -11.20
C LEU A 241 -14.39 24.51 -10.67
N GLU A 242 -14.43 23.42 -9.92
CA GLU A 242 -13.27 22.60 -9.53
C GLU A 242 -13.86 21.30 -8.96
N ILE A 243 -14.46 20.50 -9.83
CA ILE A 243 -14.47 19.06 -9.56
C ILE A 243 -13.01 18.63 -9.71
N LEU A 244 -12.29 18.77 -8.59
CA LEU A 244 -11.14 18.03 -8.03
C LEU A 244 -10.39 17.04 -8.95
N LEU A 245 -10.14 17.40 -10.20
CA LEU A 245 -9.35 16.63 -11.17
C LEU A 245 -8.49 17.54 -12.07
N SER A 246 -8.19 18.76 -11.62
CA SER A 246 -7.29 19.67 -12.34
C SER A 246 -5.90 19.73 -11.68
N GLY A 247 -4.98 18.92 -12.20
CA GLY A 247 -3.61 19.39 -12.44
C GLY A 247 -2.49 18.95 -11.48
N LYS A 248 -2.80 18.36 -10.33
CA LYS A 248 -1.75 17.87 -9.41
C LYS A 248 -1.96 16.45 -8.88
N ASP A 249 -3.21 16.00 -8.81
CA ASP A 249 -3.57 14.70 -8.26
C ASP A 249 -4.05 13.78 -9.39
N ASN A 250 -3.12 13.40 -10.27
CA ASN A 250 -3.19 12.02 -10.74
C ASN A 250 -3.02 11.18 -9.48
N LEU A 251 -4.04 10.42 -9.07
CA LEU A 251 -4.00 9.51 -7.93
C LEU A 251 -2.58 8.95 -7.75
N THR A 252 -1.82 9.50 -6.79
CA THR A 252 -0.45 9.09 -6.51
C THR A 252 -0.53 7.82 -5.67
N ILE A 253 -0.95 6.74 -6.33
CA ILE A 253 -0.95 5.37 -5.82
C ILE A 253 0.43 4.71 -6.05
N ALA A 254 1.45 5.52 -6.39
CA ALA A 254 2.77 5.07 -6.79
C ALA A 254 3.39 4.11 -5.76
N ASP A 255 3.23 4.40 -4.46
CA ASP A 255 3.80 3.58 -3.39
C ASP A 255 3.10 2.21 -3.27
N GLN A 256 1.77 2.17 -3.38
CA GLN A 256 1.03 0.90 -3.38
C GLN A 256 1.35 0.09 -4.65
N ILE A 257 1.42 0.75 -5.80
CA ILE A 257 1.78 0.09 -7.06
C ILE A 257 3.20 -0.46 -7.01
N ASN A 258 4.15 0.25 -6.40
CA ASN A 258 5.49 -0.26 -6.17
C ASN A 258 5.46 -1.53 -5.31
N SER A 259 4.72 -1.53 -4.19
CA SER A 259 4.58 -2.73 -3.34
C SER A 259 3.95 -3.92 -4.10
N TYR A 260 2.91 -3.68 -4.89
CA TYR A 260 2.26 -4.70 -5.71
C TYR A 260 3.11 -5.17 -6.89
N THR A 261 3.93 -4.29 -7.47
CA THR A 261 4.89 -4.64 -8.53
C THR A 261 5.99 -5.54 -7.98
N LEU A 262 6.51 -5.23 -6.79
CA LEU A 262 7.49 -6.09 -6.11
C LEU A 262 6.90 -7.47 -5.77
N LEU A 263 5.66 -7.52 -5.29
CA LEU A 263 4.95 -8.78 -5.08
C LEU A 263 4.79 -9.54 -6.40
N LEU A 264 4.40 -8.85 -7.48
CA LEU A 264 4.24 -9.46 -8.80
C LEU A 264 5.55 -10.08 -9.31
N ASP A 265 6.68 -9.41 -9.07
CA ASP A 265 8.02 -9.90 -9.40
C ASP A 265 8.38 -11.18 -8.61
N GLN A 266 8.05 -11.22 -7.32
CA GLN A 266 8.23 -12.44 -6.50
C GLN A 266 7.37 -13.60 -6.99
N LEU A 267 6.13 -13.31 -7.40
CA LEU A 267 5.20 -14.27 -7.97
C LEU A 267 5.59 -14.70 -9.40
N ASN A 268 6.58 -14.07 -10.04
CA ASN A 268 6.98 -14.33 -11.42
C ASN A 268 7.89 -15.56 -11.57
N ILE A 269 7.42 -16.74 -11.14
CA ILE A 269 8.12 -18.01 -11.31
C ILE A 269 7.95 -18.63 -12.71
N PHE A 270 6.89 -18.28 -13.44
CA PHE A 270 6.54 -18.94 -14.71
C PHE A 270 7.23 -18.34 -15.93
N ASP A 271 7.72 -17.10 -15.85
CA ASP A 271 8.53 -16.50 -16.92
C ASP A 271 9.88 -17.21 -17.10
N LYS A 272 10.38 -17.90 -16.07
CA LYS A 272 11.62 -18.69 -16.14
C LYS A 272 11.40 -20.15 -16.56
N SER A 273 10.16 -20.64 -16.64
CA SER A 273 9.83 -22.03 -16.99
C SER A 273 9.25 -22.23 -18.40
N GLY A 274 9.26 -21.19 -19.24
CA GLY A 274 9.17 -21.33 -20.71
C GLY A 274 7.82 -21.76 -21.29
N GLY A 275 6.70 -21.63 -20.56
CA GLY A 275 5.41 -22.13 -21.04
C GLY A 275 4.18 -21.25 -20.82
N VAL A 276 4.25 -20.20 -20.00
CA VAL A 276 3.08 -19.36 -19.69
C VAL A 276 3.29 -17.99 -20.31
N LYS A 277 2.41 -17.58 -21.24
CA LYS A 277 2.35 -16.20 -21.73
C LYS A 277 1.85 -15.33 -20.59
N THR A 278 2.76 -14.78 -19.80
CA THR A 278 2.41 -13.73 -18.85
C THR A 278 2.28 -12.42 -19.62
N ASN A 279 1.23 -11.65 -19.34
CA ASN A 279 1.21 -10.25 -19.75
C ASN A 279 2.25 -9.56 -18.88
N LYS A 280 3.45 -9.31 -19.40
CA LYS A 280 4.47 -8.54 -18.70
C LYS A 280 3.91 -7.16 -18.40
N PHE A 281 3.51 -6.94 -17.16
CA PHE A 281 3.24 -5.61 -16.65
C PHE A 281 4.59 -4.88 -16.58
N ASN A 282 4.95 -4.20 -17.66
CA ASN A 282 6.19 -3.42 -17.75
C ASN A 282 5.99 -2.10 -17.00
N HIS A 283 6.09 -2.12 -15.67
CA HIS A 283 6.21 -0.91 -14.89
C HIS A 283 7.66 -0.69 -14.47
N LYS A 284 8.20 0.50 -14.77
CA LYS A 284 9.51 0.94 -14.28
C LYS A 284 9.29 1.78 -13.03
N PRO A 285 9.87 1.40 -11.88
CA PRO A 285 9.83 2.22 -10.68
C PRO A 285 10.38 3.62 -10.98
N GLY A 286 9.68 4.67 -10.54
CA GLY A 286 10.15 6.06 -10.64
C GLY A 286 9.74 6.83 -11.89
N THR A 287 9.01 6.23 -12.84
CA THR A 287 8.44 6.97 -13.97
C THR A 287 6.99 6.57 -14.20
N THR A 288 6.06 7.46 -13.83
CA THR A 288 4.67 7.66 -14.30
C THR A 288 3.63 7.73 -13.18
N ASN A 289 2.78 8.75 -13.30
CA ASN A 289 1.46 8.81 -12.70
C ASN A 289 0.61 7.69 -13.31
N LEU A 290 0.42 6.58 -12.59
CA LEU A 290 -0.40 5.47 -13.06
C LEU A 290 -1.89 5.76 -12.85
N SER A 291 -2.70 5.43 -13.85
CA SER A 291 -4.14 5.60 -13.78
C SER A 291 -4.79 4.47 -12.94
N LEU A 292 -5.98 4.73 -12.38
CA LEU A 292 -6.81 3.68 -11.73
C LEU A 292 -7.02 2.45 -12.62
N LYS A 293 -6.99 2.62 -13.95
CA LYS A 293 -7.11 1.54 -14.92
C LYS A 293 -5.88 0.63 -14.90
N ASP A 294 -4.68 1.21 -14.87
CA ASP A 294 -3.43 0.43 -14.84
C ASP A 294 -3.30 -0.32 -13.52
N TYR A 295 -3.70 0.32 -12.41
CA TYR A 295 -3.77 -0.34 -11.10
C TYR A 295 -4.76 -1.51 -11.09
N SER A 296 -5.92 -1.35 -11.74
CA SER A 296 -6.90 -2.43 -11.90
C SER A 296 -6.33 -3.65 -12.65
N GLU A 297 -5.59 -3.43 -13.74
CA GLU A 297 -4.95 -4.52 -14.49
C GLU A 297 -3.83 -5.19 -13.68
N LEU A 298 -3.04 -4.42 -12.92
CA LEU A 298 -2.03 -4.96 -12.00
C LEU A 298 -2.65 -5.91 -10.97
N LEU A 299 -3.71 -5.47 -10.27
CA LEU A 299 -4.37 -6.31 -9.26
C LEU A 299 -4.99 -7.57 -9.89
N LYS A 300 -5.48 -7.49 -11.12
CA LYS A 300 -6.03 -8.64 -11.84
C LYS A 300 -4.95 -9.69 -12.15
N GLU A 301 -3.76 -9.26 -12.60
CA GLU A 301 -2.61 -10.13 -12.84
C GLU A 301 -2.14 -10.79 -11.53
N ILE A 302 -2.01 -10.01 -10.44
CA ILE A 302 -1.61 -10.53 -9.13
C ILE A 302 -2.61 -11.55 -8.61
N ARG A 303 -3.91 -11.25 -8.70
CA ARG A 303 -4.98 -12.18 -8.31
C ARG A 303 -4.91 -13.48 -9.09
N GLN A 304 -4.63 -13.42 -10.39
CA GLN A 304 -4.47 -14.63 -11.20
C GLN A 304 -3.31 -15.48 -10.70
N ARG A 305 -2.13 -14.87 -10.51
CA ARG A 305 -0.93 -15.60 -10.06
C ARG A 305 -1.08 -16.20 -8.67
N LEU A 306 -1.66 -15.46 -7.74
CA LEU A 306 -1.93 -15.99 -6.40
C LEU A 306 -2.89 -17.18 -6.44
N ASN A 307 -3.89 -17.18 -7.33
CA ASN A 307 -4.75 -18.35 -7.53
C ASN A 307 -3.99 -19.55 -8.10
N ASP A 308 -3.07 -19.33 -9.04
CA ASP A 308 -2.21 -20.40 -9.56
C ASP A 308 -1.34 -21.01 -8.44
N TYR A 309 -0.75 -20.18 -7.57
CA TYR A 309 0.00 -20.64 -6.40
C TYR A 309 -0.85 -21.42 -5.41
N LYS A 310 -2.06 -20.95 -5.13
CA LYS A 310 -3.01 -21.64 -4.25
C LYS A 310 -3.27 -23.06 -4.75
N LEU A 311 -3.47 -23.23 -6.05
CA LEU A 311 -3.65 -24.56 -6.67
C LEU A 311 -2.41 -25.42 -6.53
N ILE A 312 -1.22 -24.88 -6.79
CA ILE A 312 0.05 -25.61 -6.64
C ILE A 312 0.25 -26.07 -5.20
N LEU A 313 0.08 -25.16 -4.24
CA LEU A 313 0.24 -25.45 -2.81
C LEU A 313 -0.74 -26.52 -2.34
N ALA A 314 -2.02 -26.40 -2.72
CA ALA A 314 -3.03 -27.40 -2.41
C ALA A 314 -2.65 -28.79 -2.95
N ASN A 315 -2.25 -28.87 -4.21
CA ASN A 315 -1.80 -30.12 -4.84
C ASN A 315 -0.58 -30.73 -4.14
N ARG A 316 0.42 -29.90 -3.77
CA ARG A 316 1.62 -30.37 -3.06
C ARG A 316 1.30 -30.89 -1.67
N ILE A 317 0.39 -30.24 -0.96
CA ILE A 317 -0.08 -30.70 0.36
C ILE A 317 -0.87 -32.01 0.23
N GLU A 318 -1.76 -32.13 -0.76
CA GLU A 318 -2.56 -33.34 -0.97
C GLU A 318 -1.73 -34.57 -1.35
N GLN A 319 -0.62 -34.39 -2.07
CA GLN A 319 0.34 -35.46 -2.37
C GLN A 319 0.99 -36.12 -1.14
N SER A 320 0.75 -35.59 0.07
CA SER A 320 1.20 -36.15 1.34
C SER A 320 0.22 -37.09 2.05
N ARG A 321 -1.04 -37.10 1.62
CA ARG A 321 -2.07 -38.05 2.07
C ARG A 321 -1.88 -39.40 1.37
#